data_AF-A0A851S772-F1
#
_entry.id   AF-A0A851S772-F1
#
_cell.length_a   1.000
_cell.length_b   1.000
_cell.length_c   1.000
_cell.angle_alpha   90.00
_cell.angle_beta   90.00
_cell.angle_gamma   90.00
#
_symmetry.space_group_name_H-M   'P 1'
#
loop_
_entity.id
_entity.type
_entity.pdbx_description
1 polymer ?
#
loop_
_entity_poly.entity_id
_entity_poly.type
_entity_poly.pdbx_seq_one_letter_code
_entity_poly.pdbx_strand_id
1 'polypeptide(L)'
;EEESDNEENYIDLNVLKAQTYRSNMNDTAKQEEILQSTTDAAEWNLEVERVLPQLKVTVRTDNKVWKNGFACIHVVIKMSFQSMLFTFCLQLLSFFMQRPVTNGLSSATLSEPLSGYLDKLHNEISRTLEKINSREKYINNQLEHLVQEYRSAQALLSEKKIYFKVTEALEKVKQETEEKGSSMTDGAPLVKIKQALTKLKQETIQMDIQIGVMEHTLLQSKLKEKSNMTRDMHATVIPEATVGAY
;
A
#
# COMPACT_ATOMS: atom_id res chain seq x y z
N GLU A 1 36.40 -83.68 20.02
CA GLU A 1 35.93 -82.61 19.12
C GLU A 1 34.81 -81.91 19.84
N GLU A 2 34.96 -80.60 20.07
CA GLU A 2 33.99 -79.75 20.74
C GLU A 2 33.04 -79.16 19.68
N GLU A 3 31.73 -79.27 19.89
CA GLU A 3 30.71 -78.56 19.13
C GLU A 3 30.10 -77.49 20.06
N SER A 4 30.19 -76.23 19.63
CA SER A 4 29.72 -75.05 20.36
C SER A 4 28.32 -74.67 19.87
N ASP A 5 27.32 -74.77 20.74
CA ASP A 5 25.96 -74.25 20.53
C ASP A 5 25.97 -72.72 20.46
N ASN A 6 25.47 -72.18 19.34
CA ASN A 6 25.30 -70.75 19.11
C ASN A 6 23.79 -70.46 19.02
N GLU A 7 23.16 -70.12 20.15
CA GLU A 7 21.75 -69.68 20.20
C GLU A 7 21.64 -68.23 19.67
N GLU A 8 21.23 -68.09 18.41
CA GLU A 8 20.95 -66.80 17.77
C GLU A 8 19.63 -66.20 18.30
N ASN A 9 19.74 -65.03 18.93
CA ASN A 9 18.63 -64.21 19.41
C ASN A 9 17.80 -63.65 18.22
N TYR A 10 16.68 -64.30 17.90
CA TYR A 10 15.78 -63.89 16.82
C TYR A 10 14.97 -62.65 17.21
N ILE A 11 15.31 -61.50 16.63
CA ILE A 11 14.56 -60.25 16.82
C ILE A 11 13.29 -60.29 15.94
N ASP A 12 12.11 -60.25 16.56
CA ASP A 12 10.81 -60.26 15.86
C ASP A 12 10.59 -58.98 15.04
N LEU A 13 10.62 -59.13 13.71
CA LEU A 13 10.43 -58.08 12.72
C LEU A 13 9.05 -57.39 12.83
N ASN A 14 8.05 -58.07 13.38
CA ASN A 14 6.72 -57.48 13.55
C ASN A 14 6.67 -56.47 14.70
N VAL A 15 7.44 -56.70 15.76
CA VAL A 15 7.58 -55.75 16.88
C VAL A 15 8.26 -54.46 16.41
N LEU A 16 9.31 -54.60 15.60
CA LEU A 16 10.01 -53.46 14.98
C LEU A 16 9.07 -52.66 14.07
N LYS A 17 8.29 -53.30 13.20
CA LYS A 17 7.33 -52.62 12.33
C LYS A 17 6.25 -51.87 13.10
N ALA A 18 5.74 -52.44 14.19
CA ALA A 18 4.73 -51.79 15.03
C ALA A 18 5.30 -50.54 15.75
N GLN A 19 6.55 -50.60 16.20
CA GLN A 19 7.23 -49.45 16.80
C GLN A 19 7.53 -48.35 15.76
N THR A 20 7.95 -48.72 14.55
CA THR A 20 8.17 -47.75 13.47
C THR A 20 6.88 -47.04 13.09
N TYR A 21 5.75 -47.75 12.99
CA TYR A 21 4.46 -47.14 12.64
C TYR A 21 3.95 -46.17 13.72
N ARG A 22 4.13 -46.53 15.00
CA ARG A 22 3.79 -45.65 16.14
C ARG A 22 4.69 -44.41 16.21
N SER A 23 6.00 -44.55 15.96
CA SER A 23 6.90 -43.40 15.90
C SER A 23 6.53 -42.46 14.76
N ASN A 24 6.25 -43.02 13.58
CA ASN A 24 5.93 -42.22 12.39
C ASN A 24 4.64 -41.41 12.57
N MET A 25 3.60 -41.97 13.21
CA MET A 25 2.38 -41.23 13.55
C MET A 25 2.62 -40.12 14.58
N ASN A 26 3.48 -40.34 15.58
CA ASN A 26 3.84 -39.32 16.57
C ASN A 26 4.71 -38.20 15.97
N ASP A 27 5.61 -38.54 15.03
CA ASP A 27 6.44 -37.56 14.34
C ASP A 27 5.61 -36.74 13.33
N THR A 28 4.64 -37.37 12.67
CA THR A 28 3.68 -36.66 11.79
C THR A 28 2.78 -35.73 12.60
N ALA A 29 2.27 -36.18 13.75
CA ALA A 29 1.46 -35.34 14.65
C ALA A 29 2.25 -34.16 15.22
N LYS A 30 3.52 -34.36 15.60
CA LYS A 30 4.42 -33.26 16.03
C LYS A 30 4.76 -32.30 14.90
N GLN A 31 4.91 -32.79 13.67
CA GLN A 31 5.14 -31.93 12.51
C GLN A 31 3.88 -31.11 12.16
N GLU A 32 2.68 -31.70 12.27
CA GLU A 32 1.41 -30.98 12.11
C GLU A 32 1.17 -29.94 13.22
N GLU A 33 1.59 -30.23 14.46
CA GLU A 33 1.49 -29.28 15.58
C GLU A 33 2.45 -28.08 15.41
N ILE A 34 3.65 -28.30 14.86
CA ILE A 34 4.62 -27.22 14.58
C ILE A 34 4.23 -26.39 13.33
N LEU A 35 3.44 -26.95 12.41
CA LEU A 35 2.94 -26.25 11.21
C LEU A 35 1.70 -25.38 11.48
N GLN A 36 1.08 -25.50 12.66
CA GLN A 36 0.03 -24.58 13.08
C GLN A 36 0.66 -23.32 13.66
N SER A 37 0.99 -22.38 12.76
CA SER A 37 1.22 -21.00 13.12
C SER A 37 0.02 -20.48 13.91
N THR A 38 0.17 -20.32 15.23
CA THR A 38 -0.80 -19.64 16.11
C THR A 38 -0.87 -18.14 15.85
N THR A 39 -0.31 -17.69 14.74
CA THR A 39 -0.30 -16.29 14.32
C THR A 39 -1.68 -15.96 13.74
N ASP A 40 -2.47 -15.25 14.53
CA ASP A 40 -3.75 -14.72 14.12
C ASP A 40 -3.56 -13.71 12.96
N ALA A 41 -4.31 -13.91 11.89
CA ALA A 41 -4.23 -13.06 10.69
C ALA A 41 -4.65 -11.61 11.02
N ALA A 42 -5.54 -11.42 12.00
CA ALA A 42 -5.96 -10.09 12.42
C ALA A 42 -4.88 -9.37 13.25
N GLU A 43 -4.19 -10.07 14.14
CA GLU A 43 -3.02 -9.53 14.86
C GLU A 43 -1.90 -9.09 13.90
N TRP A 44 -1.63 -9.87 12.85
CA TRP A 44 -0.67 -9.48 11.81
C TRP A 44 -1.10 -8.26 11.02
N ASN A 45 -2.39 -8.15 10.67
CA ASN A 45 -2.89 -7.02 9.89
C ASN A 45 -2.81 -5.71 10.69
N LEU A 46 -3.10 -5.76 11.99
CA LEU A 46 -2.95 -4.61 12.88
C LEU A 46 -1.48 -4.17 13.02
N GLU A 47 -0.55 -5.12 13.10
CA GLU A 47 0.88 -4.81 13.14
C GLU A 47 1.36 -4.20 11.81
N VAL A 48 0.85 -4.68 10.67
CA VAL A 48 1.12 -4.09 9.35
C VAL A 48 0.58 -2.66 9.25
N GLU A 49 -0.65 -2.41 9.68
CA GLU A 49 -1.23 -1.05 9.72
C GLU A 49 -0.49 -0.11 10.67
N ARG A 50 0.01 -0.63 11.80
CA ARG A 50 0.79 0.15 12.77
C ARG A 50 2.18 0.53 12.25
N VAL A 51 2.82 -0.35 11.49
CA VAL A 51 4.20 -0.16 11.00
C VAL A 51 4.23 0.55 9.64
N LEU A 52 3.14 0.51 8.86
CA LEU A 52 2.97 1.22 7.58
C LEU A 52 3.37 2.72 7.60
N PRO A 53 2.97 3.52 8.61
CA PRO A 53 3.38 4.93 8.73
C PRO A 53 4.88 5.11 8.99
N GLN A 54 5.51 4.15 9.71
CA GLN A 54 6.92 4.21 10.09
C GLN A 54 7.84 3.75 8.94
N LEU A 55 7.34 2.86 8.08
CA LEU A 55 8.01 2.42 6.85
C LEU A 55 7.87 3.43 5.69
N LYS A 56 6.96 4.40 5.81
CA LYS A 56 6.78 5.47 4.82
C LYS A 56 7.90 6.49 4.93
N VAL A 57 9.11 6.08 4.55
CA VAL A 57 10.26 6.96 4.38
C VAL A 57 9.93 7.92 3.23
N THR A 58 9.45 9.11 3.59
CA THR A 58 9.33 10.22 2.67
C THR A 58 10.73 10.73 2.37
N VAL A 59 11.45 10.04 1.50
CA VAL A 59 12.69 10.56 0.93
C VAL A 59 12.27 11.76 0.07
N ARG A 60 12.30 12.96 0.64
CA ARG A 60 12.35 14.21 -0.12
C ARG A 60 13.72 14.27 -0.79
N THR A 61 13.88 13.50 -1.86
CA THR A 61 15.07 13.58 -2.71
C THR A 61 14.98 14.86 -3.54
N ASP A 62 15.47 15.98 -2.99
CA ASP A 62 15.64 17.20 -3.76
C ASP A 62 16.85 17.07 -4.69
N ASN A 63 16.68 16.25 -5.74
CA ASN A 63 17.69 15.97 -6.76
C ASN A 63 18.10 17.23 -7.55
N LYS A 64 17.35 18.34 -7.41
CA LYS A 64 17.68 19.63 -8.03
C LYS A 64 18.76 20.37 -7.26
N VAL A 65 18.75 20.31 -5.93
CA VAL A 65 19.73 21.02 -5.08
C VAL A 65 21.15 20.55 -5.35
N TRP A 66 21.39 19.25 -5.49
CA TRP A 66 22.74 18.72 -5.72
C TRP A 66 23.23 18.95 -7.16
N LYS A 67 22.36 18.83 -8.16
CA LYS A 67 22.69 19.17 -9.56
C LYS A 67 23.01 20.66 -9.70
N ASN A 68 22.23 21.52 -9.04
CA ASN A 68 22.48 22.96 -9.01
C ASN A 68 23.75 23.29 -8.22
N GLY A 69 24.04 22.57 -7.13
CA GLY A 69 25.27 22.71 -6.36
C GLY A 69 26.52 22.37 -7.16
N PHE A 70 26.56 21.21 -7.83
CA PHE A 70 27.68 20.81 -8.68
C PHE A 70 27.88 21.73 -9.88
N ALA A 71 26.79 22.15 -10.54
CA ALA A 71 26.86 23.12 -11.63
C ALA A 71 27.37 24.49 -11.15
N CYS A 72 26.91 24.96 -9.98
CA CYS A 72 27.36 26.21 -9.37
C CYS A 72 28.84 26.16 -9.02
N ILE A 73 29.32 25.07 -8.40
CA ILE A 73 30.74 24.88 -8.06
C ILE A 73 31.61 24.91 -9.32
N HIS A 74 31.21 24.20 -10.40
CA HIS A 74 31.95 24.21 -11.66
C HIS A 74 32.02 25.62 -12.26
N VAL A 75 30.91 26.37 -12.27
CA VAL A 75 30.86 27.74 -12.80
C VAL A 75 31.72 28.69 -11.97
N VAL A 76 31.67 28.60 -10.64
CA VAL A 76 32.46 29.45 -9.72
C VAL A 76 33.96 29.17 -9.86
N ILE A 77 34.37 27.90 -9.98
CA ILE A 77 35.77 27.53 -10.21
C ILE A 77 36.25 28.08 -11.56
N LYS A 78 35.46 27.91 -12.63
CA LYS A 78 35.82 28.38 -13.96
C LYS A 78 35.92 29.91 -14.03
N MET A 79 34.99 30.62 -13.40
CA MET A 79 35.01 32.09 -13.29
C MET A 79 36.21 32.59 -12.47
N SER A 80 36.54 31.91 -11.37
CA SER A 80 37.70 32.27 -10.52
C SER A 80 39.02 32.08 -11.26
N PHE A 81 39.17 30.97 -12.00
CA PHE A 81 40.36 30.70 -12.80
C PHE A 81 40.52 31.71 -13.96
N GLN A 82 39.41 32.03 -14.63
CA GLN A 82 39.38 33.03 -15.70
C GLN A 82 39.76 34.43 -15.18
N SER A 83 39.23 34.83 -14.01
CA SER A 83 39.58 36.10 -13.37
C SER A 83 41.05 36.13 -12.98
N MET A 84 41.60 35.03 -12.44
CA MET A 84 43.01 34.94 -12.06
C MET A 84 43.94 35.06 -13.28
N LEU A 85 43.60 34.41 -14.40
CA LEU A 85 44.32 34.55 -15.67
C LEU A 85 44.25 35.98 -16.21
N PHE A 86 43.10 36.62 -16.12
CA PHE A 86 42.91 38.00 -16.56
C PHE A 86 43.73 38.99 -15.72
N THR A 87 43.70 38.85 -14.38
CA THR A 87 44.51 39.66 -13.47
C THR A 87 46.00 39.44 -13.69
N PHE A 88 46.43 38.20 -13.91
CA PHE A 88 47.83 37.88 -14.19
C PHE A 88 48.31 38.49 -15.52
N CYS A 89 47.50 38.42 -16.59
CA CYS A 89 47.79 39.09 -17.86
C CYS A 89 47.88 40.60 -17.71
N LEU A 90 46.99 41.23 -16.93
CA LEU A 90 47.05 42.67 -16.66
C LEU A 90 48.30 43.06 -15.85
N GLN A 91 48.71 42.24 -14.86
CA GLN A 91 49.95 42.47 -14.12
C GLN A 91 51.19 42.30 -15.00
N LEU A 92 51.20 41.34 -15.94
CA LEU A 92 52.28 41.18 -16.91
C LEU A 92 52.35 42.37 -17.87
N LEU A 93 51.20 42.84 -18.37
CA LEU A 93 51.12 44.02 -19.23
C LEU A 93 51.56 45.29 -18.50
N SER A 94 51.17 45.48 -17.24
CA SER A 94 51.64 46.62 -16.45
C SER A 94 53.16 46.52 -16.20
N PHE A 95 53.66 45.33 -15.90
CA PHE A 95 55.10 45.10 -15.70
C PHE A 95 55.92 45.36 -16.97
N PHE A 96 55.37 45.03 -18.14
CA PHE A 96 56.03 45.26 -19.43
C PHE A 96 56.00 46.74 -19.85
N MET A 97 54.92 47.45 -19.54
CA MET A 97 54.76 48.89 -19.84
C MET A 97 55.57 49.79 -18.89
N GLN A 98 56.01 49.30 -17.73
CA GLN A 98 56.77 50.08 -16.74
C GLN A 98 58.31 50.01 -16.90
N ARG A 99 58.86 49.32 -17.90
CA ARG A 99 60.33 49.20 -18.05
C ARG A 99 60.93 50.32 -18.93
N PRO A 100 61.79 51.21 -18.38
CA PRO A 100 62.58 52.11 -19.21
C PRO A 100 63.66 51.32 -19.97
N VAL A 101 63.71 51.52 -21.29
CA VAL A 101 64.75 50.97 -22.16
C VAL A 101 66.07 51.64 -21.79
N THR A 102 66.91 50.95 -21.03
CA THR A 102 68.31 51.35 -20.81
C THR A 102 69.22 50.23 -21.29
N ASN A 103 69.99 50.56 -22.31
CA ASN A 103 71.08 49.76 -22.85
C ASN A 103 72.20 49.68 -21.82
N GLY A 104 72.82 48.51 -21.67
CA GLY A 104 74.13 48.37 -21.02
C GLY A 104 74.17 47.44 -19.81
N LEU A 105 74.46 46.16 -20.09
CA LEU A 105 75.51 45.38 -19.43
C LEU A 105 75.60 45.44 -17.89
N SER A 106 74.94 44.49 -17.20
CA SER A 106 75.39 43.85 -15.94
C SER A 106 74.46 42.72 -15.42
N SER A 107 73.30 42.45 -16.03
CA SER A 107 72.34 41.45 -15.50
C SER A 107 72.69 39.97 -15.83
N ALA A 108 73.66 39.72 -16.71
CA ALA A 108 73.89 38.38 -17.28
C ALA A 108 74.55 37.37 -16.31
N THR A 109 75.28 37.81 -15.28
CA THR A 109 76.07 36.89 -14.43
C THR A 109 75.27 36.21 -13.32
N LEU A 110 74.07 36.70 -12.99
CA LEU A 110 73.16 36.07 -12.01
C LEU A 110 71.87 35.51 -12.64
N SER A 111 71.60 35.83 -13.91
CA SER A 111 70.40 35.41 -14.63
C SER A 111 70.42 33.93 -15.00
N GLU A 112 71.56 33.36 -15.42
CA GLU A 112 71.65 31.96 -15.83
C GLU A 112 71.35 30.95 -14.70
N PRO A 113 71.95 31.05 -13.49
CA PRO A 113 71.66 30.10 -12.42
C PRO A 113 70.25 30.26 -11.85
N LEU A 114 69.71 31.48 -11.80
CA LEU A 114 68.34 31.74 -11.35
C LEU A 114 67.31 31.25 -12.38
N SER A 115 67.59 31.42 -13.68
CA SER A 115 66.79 30.86 -14.77
C SER A 115 66.79 29.33 -14.73
N GLY A 116 67.94 28.70 -14.53
CA GLY A 116 68.01 27.24 -14.40
C GLY A 116 67.29 26.69 -13.18
N TYR A 117 67.25 27.43 -12.06
CA TYR A 117 66.45 27.07 -10.90
C TYR A 117 64.93 27.24 -11.17
N LEU A 118 64.54 28.33 -11.83
CA LEU A 118 63.16 28.56 -12.25
C LEU A 118 62.68 27.49 -13.24
N ASP A 119 63.53 27.08 -14.19
CA ASP A 119 63.23 26.01 -15.15
C ASP A 119 63.09 24.66 -14.45
N LYS A 120 63.91 24.37 -13.43
CA LYS A 120 63.76 23.16 -12.60
C LYS A 120 62.42 23.17 -11.87
N LEU A 121 62.07 24.28 -11.23
CA LEU A 121 60.78 24.43 -10.56
C LEU A 121 59.61 24.32 -11.54
N HIS A 122 59.71 24.97 -12.71
CA HIS A 122 58.70 24.89 -13.75
C HIS A 122 58.50 23.44 -14.22
N ASN A 123 59.60 22.72 -14.47
CA ASN A 123 59.54 21.31 -14.86
C ASN A 123 58.98 20.41 -13.75
N GLU A 124 59.31 20.67 -12.49
CA GLU A 124 58.78 19.94 -11.35
C GLU A 124 57.28 20.18 -11.19
N ILE A 125 56.84 21.44 -11.27
CA ILE A 125 55.42 21.83 -11.25
C ILE A 125 54.69 21.15 -12.40
N SER A 126 55.20 21.23 -13.63
CA SER A 126 54.58 20.58 -14.80
C SER A 126 54.44 19.07 -14.61
N ARG A 127 55.46 18.39 -14.10
CA ARG A 127 55.38 16.95 -13.77
C ARG A 127 54.36 16.66 -12.67
N THR A 128 54.27 17.49 -11.64
CA THR A 128 53.26 17.31 -10.58
C THR A 128 51.85 17.51 -11.12
N LEU A 129 51.66 18.46 -12.03
CA LEU A 129 50.37 18.76 -12.65
C LEU A 129 49.90 17.62 -13.57
N GLU A 130 50.81 17.00 -14.32
CA GLU A 130 50.52 15.78 -15.09
C GLU A 130 50.13 14.60 -14.20
N LYS A 131 50.82 14.42 -13.06
CA LYS A 131 50.46 13.39 -12.07
C LYS A 131 49.10 13.66 -11.43
N ILE A 132 48.77 14.92 -11.15
CA ILE A 132 47.45 15.31 -10.63
C ILE A 132 46.38 15.04 -11.68
N ASN A 133 46.60 15.44 -12.93
CA ASN A 133 45.66 15.25 -14.03
C ASN A 133 45.39 13.76 -14.31
N SER A 134 46.43 12.91 -14.29
CA SER A 134 46.24 11.46 -14.42
C SER A 134 45.45 10.85 -13.26
N ARG A 135 45.69 11.29 -12.02
CA ARG A 135 44.89 10.88 -10.86
C ARG A 135 43.45 11.36 -10.95
N GLU A 136 43.22 12.58 -11.41
CA GLU A 136 41.88 13.14 -11.63
C GLU A 136 41.12 12.33 -12.68
N LYS A 137 41.74 12.01 -13.82
CA LYS A 137 41.15 11.14 -14.84
C LYS A 137 40.79 9.76 -14.28
N TYR A 138 41.66 9.17 -13.48
CA TYR A 138 41.40 7.89 -12.83
C TYR A 138 40.18 7.97 -11.89
N ILE A 139 40.15 8.97 -11.00
CA ILE A 139 39.05 9.17 -10.05
C ILE A 139 37.73 9.46 -10.79
N ASN A 140 37.76 10.29 -11.83
CA ASN A 140 36.58 10.61 -12.64
C ASN A 140 36.04 9.36 -13.35
N ASN A 141 36.90 8.50 -13.91
CA ASN A 141 36.45 7.23 -14.50
C ASN A 141 35.80 6.31 -13.47
N GLN A 142 36.36 6.21 -12.26
CA GLN A 142 35.77 5.42 -11.18
C GLN A 142 34.41 5.97 -10.74
N LEU A 143 34.26 7.31 -10.68
CA LEU A 143 33.01 7.98 -10.35
C LEU A 143 31.96 7.86 -11.45
N GLU A 144 32.35 7.91 -12.73
CA GLU A 144 31.43 7.83 -13.86
C GLU A 144 30.66 6.50 -13.84
N HIS A 145 31.34 5.39 -13.55
CA HIS A 145 30.70 4.07 -13.41
C HIS A 145 29.67 4.06 -12.27
N LEU A 146 30.06 4.55 -11.09
CA LEU A 146 29.17 4.57 -9.92
C LEU A 146 27.97 5.50 -10.12
N VAL A 147 28.16 6.63 -10.80
CA VAL A 147 27.09 7.55 -11.19
C VAL A 147 26.13 6.87 -12.19
N GLN A 148 26.66 6.09 -13.13
CA GLN A 148 25.85 5.36 -14.09
C GLN A 148 25.02 4.26 -13.43
N GLU A 149 25.61 3.51 -12.48
CA GLU A 149 24.88 2.52 -11.66
C GLU A 149 23.81 3.17 -10.79
N TYR A 150 24.09 4.32 -10.18
CA TYR A 150 23.08 5.05 -9.42
C TYR A 150 21.91 5.52 -10.29
N ARG A 151 22.20 5.98 -11.52
CA ARG A 151 21.16 6.39 -12.48
C ARG A 151 20.30 5.23 -12.92
N SER A 152 20.88 4.06 -13.21
CA SER A 152 20.13 2.87 -13.59
C SER A 152 19.27 2.35 -12.43
N ALA A 153 19.83 2.30 -11.22
CA ALA A 153 19.08 1.95 -10.01
C ALA A 153 17.93 2.93 -9.74
N GLN A 154 18.15 4.23 -9.92
CA GLN A 154 17.11 5.26 -9.78
C GLN A 154 15.98 5.09 -10.81
N ALA A 155 16.30 4.69 -12.05
CA ALA A 155 15.29 4.40 -13.07
C ALA A 155 14.43 3.17 -12.67
N LEU A 156 15.05 2.09 -12.23
CA LEU A 156 14.34 0.88 -11.75
C LEU A 156 13.46 1.19 -10.52
N LEU A 157 13.93 2.04 -9.60
CA LEU A 157 13.14 2.46 -8.44
C LEU A 157 11.91 3.27 -8.87
N SER A 158 12.04 4.12 -9.90
CA SER A 158 10.91 4.87 -10.45
C SER A 158 9.86 3.94 -11.08
N GLU A 159 10.29 2.84 -11.70
CA GLU A 159 9.43 1.80 -12.24
C GLU A 159 8.69 1.06 -11.12
N LYS A 160 9.41 0.61 -10.08
CA LYS A 160 8.82 0.00 -8.87
C LYS A 160 7.77 0.89 -8.19
N LYS A 161 7.98 2.21 -8.21
CA LYS A 161 7.01 3.18 -7.68
C LYS A 161 5.71 3.21 -8.50
N ILE A 162 5.77 2.95 -9.81
CA ILE A 162 4.58 2.81 -10.66
C ILE A 162 3.87 1.50 -10.35
N TYR A 163 4.60 0.38 -10.23
CA TYR A 163 3.99 -0.90 -9.84
C TYR A 163 3.29 -0.82 -8.49
N PHE A 164 3.89 -0.19 -7.48
CA PHE A 164 3.25 0.01 -6.18
C PHE A 164 1.91 0.76 -6.29
N LYS A 165 1.85 1.82 -7.10
CA LYS A 165 0.59 2.56 -7.35
C LYS A 165 -0.45 1.70 -8.07
N VAL A 166 -0.03 0.86 -9.00
CA VAL A 166 -0.91 -0.09 -9.70
C VAL A 166 -1.43 -1.15 -8.72
N THR A 167 -0.60 -1.65 -7.82
CA THR A 167 -1.01 -2.58 -6.75
C THR A 167 -2.00 -1.93 -5.79
N GLU A 168 -1.77 -0.68 -5.39
CA GLU A 168 -2.71 0.08 -4.53
C GLU A 168 -4.07 0.29 -5.23
N ALA A 169 -4.07 0.63 -6.52
CA ALA A 169 -5.31 0.75 -7.29
C ALA A 169 -6.04 -0.59 -7.44
N LEU A 170 -5.31 -1.71 -7.57
CA LEU A 170 -5.87 -3.04 -7.65
C LEU A 170 -6.56 -3.45 -6.34
N GLU A 171 -5.92 -3.21 -5.19
CA GLU A 171 -6.53 -3.52 -3.88
C GLU A 171 -7.77 -2.68 -3.62
N LYS A 172 -7.77 -1.41 -4.04
CA LYS A 172 -8.96 -0.54 -3.95
C LYS A 172 -10.12 -1.08 -4.78
N VAL A 173 -9.88 -1.49 -6.03
CA VAL A 173 -10.92 -2.07 -6.88
C VAL A 173 -11.45 -3.37 -6.28
N LYS A 174 -10.56 -4.21 -5.73
CA LYS A 174 -10.94 -5.44 -5.04
C LYS A 174 -11.85 -5.16 -3.83
N GLN A 175 -11.49 -4.20 -2.98
CA GLN A 175 -12.34 -3.78 -1.86
C GLN A 175 -13.70 -3.26 -2.34
N GLU A 176 -13.74 -2.40 -3.37
CA GLU A 176 -15.00 -1.92 -3.93
C GLU A 176 -15.86 -3.06 -4.49
N THR A 177 -15.25 -4.09 -5.07
CA THR A 177 -15.98 -5.28 -5.55
C THR A 177 -16.48 -6.17 -4.41
N GLU A 178 -15.73 -6.29 -3.32
CA GLU A 178 -16.14 -7.06 -2.13
C GLU A 178 -17.25 -6.34 -1.36
N GLU A 179 -17.17 -5.03 -1.20
CA GLU A 179 -18.23 -4.21 -0.61
C GLU A 179 -19.52 -4.28 -1.44
N LYS A 180 -19.43 -4.13 -2.77
CA LYS A 180 -20.59 -4.31 -3.66
C LYS A 180 -21.12 -5.73 -3.62
N GLY A 181 -20.26 -6.74 -3.54
CA GLY A 181 -20.65 -8.14 -3.37
C GLY A 181 -21.39 -8.38 -2.07
N SER A 182 -20.92 -7.82 -0.95
CA SER A 182 -21.58 -7.91 0.35
C SER A 182 -22.96 -7.26 0.32
N SER A 183 -23.10 -6.11 -0.38
CA SER A 183 -24.40 -5.46 -0.59
C SER A 183 -25.32 -6.25 -1.51
N MET A 184 -24.80 -6.95 -2.53
CA MET A 184 -25.59 -7.83 -3.40
C MET A 184 -26.03 -9.13 -2.74
N THR A 185 -25.41 -9.49 -1.61
CA THR A 185 -25.77 -10.65 -0.79
C THR A 185 -26.65 -10.27 0.41
N ASP A 186 -26.98 -8.99 0.56
CA ASP A 186 -27.87 -8.51 1.63
C ASP A 186 -29.30 -8.97 1.35
N GLY A 187 -29.75 -9.98 2.09
CA GLY A 187 -31.13 -10.50 2.06
C GLY A 187 -32.16 -9.54 2.68
N ALA A 188 -31.76 -8.39 3.24
CA ALA A 188 -32.67 -7.45 3.88
C ALA A 188 -33.84 -6.97 2.99
N PRO A 189 -33.67 -6.66 1.69
CA PRO A 189 -34.80 -6.34 0.81
C PRO A 189 -35.79 -7.50 0.72
N LEU A 190 -35.29 -8.74 0.67
CA LEU A 190 -36.12 -9.95 0.59
C LEU A 190 -36.91 -10.17 1.89
N VAL A 191 -36.27 -9.95 3.04
CA VAL A 191 -36.93 -10.01 4.35
C VAL A 191 -38.01 -8.94 4.48
N LYS A 192 -37.75 -7.69 4.02
CA LYS A 192 -38.74 -6.60 4.02
C LYS A 192 -39.97 -6.95 3.17
N ILE A 193 -39.78 -7.53 1.98
CA ILE A 193 -40.88 -8.00 1.12
C ILE A 193 -41.67 -9.11 1.82
N LYS A 194 -41.00 -10.08 2.44
CA LYS A 194 -41.65 -11.18 3.18
C LYS A 194 -42.48 -10.66 4.36
N GLN A 195 -41.97 -9.67 5.10
CA GLN A 195 -42.70 -9.04 6.20
C GLN A 195 -43.93 -8.27 5.70
N ALA A 196 -43.79 -7.47 4.63
CA ALA A 196 -44.91 -6.76 4.02
C ALA A 196 -46.01 -7.72 3.52
N LEU A 197 -45.63 -8.82 2.86
CA LEU A 197 -46.57 -9.87 2.44
C LEU A 197 -47.31 -10.50 3.61
N THR A 198 -46.63 -10.75 4.73
CA THR A 198 -47.26 -11.31 5.92
C THR A 198 -48.27 -10.34 6.54
N LYS A 199 -47.93 -9.05 6.57
CA LYS A 199 -48.84 -7.99 7.04
C LYS A 199 -50.09 -7.88 6.17
N LEU A 200 -49.93 -7.86 4.85
CA LEU A 200 -51.06 -7.81 3.92
C LEU A 200 -51.99 -9.01 4.07
N LYS A 201 -51.45 -10.23 4.26
CA LYS A 201 -52.26 -11.42 4.54
C LYS A 201 -53.09 -11.27 5.82
N GLN A 202 -52.50 -10.70 6.87
CA GLN A 202 -53.23 -10.45 8.11
C GLN A 202 -54.34 -9.42 7.93
N GLU A 203 -54.08 -8.35 7.16
CA GLU A 203 -55.08 -7.33 6.82
C GLU A 203 -56.22 -7.93 5.98
N THR A 204 -55.94 -8.84 5.04
CA THR A 204 -56.98 -9.56 4.29
C THR A 204 -57.90 -10.37 5.21
N ILE A 205 -57.32 -11.18 6.11
CA ILE A 205 -58.10 -11.96 7.08
C ILE A 205 -58.95 -11.05 7.97
N GLN A 206 -58.39 -9.91 8.40
CA GLN A 206 -59.11 -8.95 9.22
C GLN A 206 -60.30 -8.34 8.45
N MET A 207 -60.12 -7.98 7.18
CA MET A 207 -61.20 -7.47 6.34
C MET A 207 -62.28 -8.53 6.13
N ASP A 208 -61.92 -9.79 5.91
CA ASP A 208 -62.90 -10.89 5.74
C ASP A 208 -63.79 -11.05 6.98
N ILE A 209 -63.21 -10.95 8.18
CA ILE A 209 -63.97 -10.97 9.44
C ILE A 209 -64.89 -9.75 9.53
N GLN A 210 -64.40 -8.56 9.19
CA GLN A 210 -65.22 -7.33 9.21
C GLN A 210 -66.39 -7.41 8.23
N ILE A 211 -66.15 -7.92 7.02
CA ILE A 211 -67.19 -8.18 6.03
C ILE A 211 -68.25 -9.10 6.61
N GLY A 212 -67.86 -10.24 7.21
CA GLY A 212 -68.80 -11.18 7.82
C GLY A 212 -69.64 -10.56 8.95
N VAL A 213 -69.04 -9.73 9.81
CA VAL A 213 -69.77 -9.02 10.88
C VAL A 213 -70.75 -7.99 10.31
N MET A 214 -70.34 -7.24 9.28
CA MET A 214 -71.21 -6.27 8.61
C MET A 214 -72.38 -6.97 7.92
N GLU A 215 -72.13 -8.08 7.22
CA GLU A 215 -73.15 -8.89 6.57
C GLU A 215 -74.16 -9.45 7.58
N HIS A 216 -73.69 -10.01 8.69
CA HIS A 216 -74.55 -10.49 9.77
C HIS A 216 -75.39 -9.36 10.37
N THR A 217 -74.79 -8.21 10.66
CA THR A 217 -75.47 -7.04 11.23
C THR A 217 -76.56 -6.49 10.29
N LEU A 218 -76.25 -6.42 8.99
CA LEU A 218 -77.20 -6.00 7.97
C LEU A 218 -78.37 -6.99 7.86
N LEU A 219 -78.08 -8.28 7.83
CA LEU A 219 -79.10 -9.34 7.76
C LEU A 219 -80.01 -9.31 8.99
N GLN A 220 -79.44 -9.19 10.19
CA GLN A 220 -80.20 -9.11 11.43
C GLN A 220 -81.10 -7.87 11.49
N SER A 221 -80.60 -6.72 11.00
CA SER A 221 -81.38 -5.48 10.89
C SER A 221 -82.56 -5.64 9.93
N LYS A 222 -82.34 -6.25 8.75
CA LYS A 222 -83.42 -6.54 7.77
C LYS A 222 -84.47 -7.50 8.33
N LEU A 223 -84.05 -8.53 9.07
CA LEU A 223 -84.98 -9.46 9.72
C LEU A 223 -85.81 -8.76 10.81
N LYS A 224 -85.18 -7.89 11.61
CA LYS A 224 -85.86 -7.10 12.64
C LYS A 224 -86.86 -6.10 12.05
N GLU A 225 -86.51 -5.45 10.93
CA GLU A 225 -87.42 -4.57 10.19
C GLU A 225 -88.66 -5.32 9.69
N LYS A 226 -88.47 -6.48 9.04
CA LYS A 226 -89.59 -7.33 8.58
C LYS A 226 -90.46 -7.84 9.74
N SER A 227 -89.83 -8.22 10.85
CA SER A 227 -90.54 -8.61 12.08
C SER A 227 -91.33 -7.45 12.68
N ASN A 228 -90.80 -6.23 12.65
CA ASN A 228 -91.51 -5.05 13.14
C ASN A 228 -92.70 -4.72 12.24
N MET A 229 -92.53 -4.74 10.91
CA MET A 229 -93.63 -4.50 9.97
C MET A 229 -94.81 -5.48 10.16
N THR A 230 -94.51 -6.76 10.38
CA THR A 230 -95.54 -7.78 10.64
C THR A 230 -96.21 -7.59 11.99
N ARG A 231 -95.46 -7.18 13.02
CA ARG A 231 -96.00 -6.89 14.36
C ARG A 231 -96.87 -5.63 14.37
N ASP A 232 -96.48 -4.59 13.65
CA ASP A 232 -97.25 -3.33 13.51
C ASP A 232 -98.54 -3.56 12.68
N MET A 233 -98.49 -4.44 11.67
CA MET A 233 -99.69 -4.90 10.96
C MET A 233 -100.63 -5.71 11.87
N HIS A 234 -100.09 -6.56 12.76
CA HIS A 234 -100.94 -7.30 13.72
C HIS A 234 -101.48 -6.42 14.86
N ALA A 235 -100.75 -5.38 15.28
CA ALA A 235 -101.20 -4.44 16.32
C ALA A 235 -102.35 -3.53 15.85
N THR A 236 -102.43 -3.24 14.55
CA THR A 236 -103.53 -2.46 13.95
C THR A 236 -104.79 -3.29 13.68
N VAL A 237 -104.73 -4.62 13.84
CA VAL A 237 -105.83 -5.57 13.53
C VAL A 237 -106.48 -6.17 14.80
N ILE A 238 -106.22 -5.62 15.98
CA ILE A 238 -107.04 -5.97 17.16
C ILE A 238 -108.44 -5.36 16.94
N PRO A 239 -109.51 -6.18 16.83
CA PRO A 239 -110.87 -5.66 16.70
C PRO A 239 -111.31 -5.09 18.05
N GLU A 240 -111.79 -3.86 18.02
CA GLU A 240 -112.61 -3.28 19.08
C GLU A 240 -113.90 -4.11 19.20
N ALA A 241 -113.91 -5.12 20.08
CA ALA A 241 -115.10 -5.92 20.40
C ALA A 241 -115.51 -5.70 21.87
N THR A 242 -116.26 -4.61 22.07
CA THR A 242 -117.47 -4.45 22.89
C THR A 242 -117.67 -5.24 24.20
N VAL A 243 -117.75 -4.53 25.34
CA VAL A 243 -118.70 -4.71 26.47
C VAL A 243 -118.68 -3.36 27.25
N GLY A 244 -119.71 -2.53 27.46
CA GLY A 244 -121.10 -2.77 27.86
C GLY A 244 -121.27 -2.48 29.37
N ALA A 245 -121.88 -1.36 29.78
CA ALA A 245 -122.47 -1.17 31.12
C ALA A 245 -123.09 0.24 31.33
N TYR A 246 -124.43 0.25 31.34
CA TYR A 246 -125.40 1.14 32.02
C TYR A 246 -125.41 2.65 31.76
#